data_AF-A0A6P5F7B7-F1
#
_entry.id   AF-A0A6P5F7B7-F1
#
_cell.length_a   1.000
_cell.length_b   1.000
_cell.length_c   1.000
_cell.angle_alpha   90.00
_cell.angle_beta   90.00
_cell.angle_gamma   90.00
#
_symmetry.space_group_name_H-M   'P 1'
#
loop_
_entity.id
_entity.type
_entity.pdbx_description
1 polymer ?
#
loop_
_entity_poly.entity_id
_entity_poly.type
_entity_poly.pdbx_seq_one_letter_code
_entity_poly.pdbx_strand_id
1 'polypeptide(L)'
;MDEMHNTIFWSDDDLQMISQSPVYKETFEHKANIEKEFLALKPALECFPQIFGDLRLENFMHACALVSSRAWKTSKGVSLISFADFLNHDGTSDSVLLSDDYKEISEVLADRDYGVGELVMIRYGKFSNATLLLDFGFTVPNNIYDQVILWFPGKSMCSLILCSSLLRFLMVILHYSLEEEWQEISLMVGFMFYDPHIPG
;
A
#
# COMPACT_ATOMS: atom_id res chain seq x y z
N MET A 1 5.94 14.68 11.91
CA MET A 1 5.53 13.37 11.36
C MET A 1 6.22 12.33 12.20
N ASP A 2 5.51 11.29 12.60
CA ASP A 2 6.16 10.14 13.21
C ASP A 2 7.14 9.53 12.20
N GLU A 3 8.26 9.03 12.71
CA GLU A 3 9.31 8.47 11.89
C GLU A 3 8.85 7.14 11.28
N MET A 4 8.78 7.06 9.95
CA MET A 4 8.49 5.83 9.23
C MET A 4 9.80 5.16 8.79
N HIS A 5 9.93 3.86 9.06
CA HIS A 5 11.17 3.12 8.80
C HIS A 5 11.17 2.33 7.48
N ASN A 6 10.17 2.55 6.62
CA ASN A 6 10.17 2.00 5.26
C ASN A 6 11.41 2.47 4.49
N THR A 7 11.97 1.60 3.65
CA THR A 7 13.21 1.89 2.89
C THR A 7 13.09 3.09 1.95
N ILE A 8 11.87 3.51 1.59
CA ILE A 8 11.66 4.74 0.83
C ILE A 8 12.10 6.02 1.58
N PHE A 9 12.27 5.95 2.89
CA PHE A 9 12.74 7.07 3.71
C PHE A 9 14.22 6.94 4.12
N TRP A 10 14.88 5.85 3.75
CA TRP A 10 16.28 5.61 4.11
C TRP A 10 17.22 6.53 3.35
N SER A 11 18.35 6.84 3.99
CA SER A 11 19.47 7.54 3.36
C SER A 11 20.15 6.66 2.32
N ASP A 12 20.91 7.27 1.41
CA ASP A 12 21.69 6.52 0.40
C ASP A 12 22.72 5.59 1.07
N ASP A 13 23.31 6.02 2.18
CA ASP A 13 24.27 5.21 2.95
C ASP A 13 23.60 3.96 3.56
N ASP A 14 22.39 4.10 4.12
CA ASP A 14 21.62 2.98 4.67
C ASP A 14 21.19 2.01 3.56
N LEU A 15 20.75 2.53 2.41
CA LEU A 15 20.39 1.70 1.25
C LEU A 15 21.61 0.96 0.70
N GLN A 16 22.78 1.58 0.72
CA GLN A 16 24.01 0.94 0.25
C GLN A 16 24.36 -0.31 1.06
N MET A 17 23.97 -0.38 2.35
CA MET A 17 24.16 -1.59 3.17
C MET A 17 23.40 -2.81 2.62
N ILE A 18 22.30 -2.60 1.91
CA ILE A 18 21.46 -3.66 1.33
C ILE A 18 21.61 -3.77 -0.19
N SER A 19 22.65 -3.20 -0.79
CA SER A 19 22.79 -3.09 -2.26
C SER A 19 22.76 -4.42 -3.02
N GLN A 20 23.06 -5.53 -2.34
CA GLN A 20 23.05 -6.89 -2.92
C GLN A 20 21.69 -7.58 -2.78
N SER A 21 20.76 -7.00 -2.02
CA SER A 21 19.41 -7.50 -1.85
C SER A 21 18.50 -7.00 -2.98
N PRO A 22 17.53 -7.82 -3.45
CA PRO A 22 16.46 -7.33 -4.34
C PRO A 22 15.72 -6.11 -3.79
N VAL A 23 15.61 -6.00 -2.46
CA VAL A 23 14.97 -4.87 -1.75
C VAL A 23 15.58 -3.52 -2.15
N TYR A 24 16.90 -3.47 -2.43
CA TYR A 24 17.54 -2.24 -2.89
C TYR A 24 16.89 -1.73 -4.19
N LYS A 25 16.84 -2.59 -5.20
CA LYS A 25 16.23 -2.24 -6.50
C LYS A 25 14.73 -1.96 -6.36
N GLU A 26 14.02 -2.79 -5.61
CA GLU A 26 12.59 -2.63 -5.34
C GLU A 26 12.28 -1.30 -4.64
N THR A 27 13.16 -0.83 -3.75
CA THR A 27 13.02 0.47 -3.09
C THR A 27 13.06 1.62 -4.09
N PHE A 28 14.01 1.62 -5.04
CA PHE A 28 14.08 2.67 -6.06
C PHE A 28 12.89 2.61 -7.02
N GLU A 29 12.47 1.41 -7.43
CA GLU A 29 11.27 1.23 -8.24
C GLU A 29 10.03 1.74 -7.51
N HIS A 30 9.92 1.48 -6.21
CA HIS A 30 8.81 1.95 -5.39
C HIS A 30 8.82 3.49 -5.25
N LYS A 31 9.97 4.11 -4.95
CA LYS A 31 10.13 5.58 -4.94
C LYS A 31 9.68 6.21 -6.27
N ALA A 32 10.17 5.67 -7.39
CA ALA A 32 9.84 6.18 -8.72
C ALA A 32 8.35 6.02 -9.05
N ASN A 33 7.73 4.91 -8.64
CA ASN A 33 6.29 4.69 -8.82
C ASN A 33 5.46 5.68 -8.00
N ILE A 34 5.81 5.92 -6.73
CA ILE A 34 5.11 6.91 -5.89
C ILE A 34 5.23 8.31 -6.48
N GLU A 35 6.43 8.70 -6.93
CA GLU A 35 6.64 10.02 -7.57
C GLU A 35 5.81 10.15 -8.85
N LYS A 36 5.80 9.12 -9.70
CA LYS A 36 4.98 9.08 -10.92
C LYS A 36 3.49 9.23 -10.60
N GLU A 37 3.00 8.53 -9.60
CA GLU A 37 1.59 8.63 -9.16
C GLU A 37 1.29 10.03 -8.61
N PHE A 38 2.16 10.58 -7.76
CA PHE A 38 2.00 11.93 -7.26
C PHE A 38 1.88 12.96 -8.38
N LEU A 39 2.79 12.91 -9.37
CA LEU A 39 2.77 13.83 -10.51
C LEU A 39 1.51 13.67 -11.38
N ALA A 40 1.00 12.45 -11.53
CA ALA A 40 -0.25 12.19 -12.27
C ALA A 40 -1.49 12.73 -11.55
N LEU A 41 -1.50 12.67 -10.21
CA LEU A 41 -2.64 13.08 -9.38
C LEU A 41 -2.64 14.56 -9.04
N LYS A 42 -1.45 15.16 -8.93
CA LYS A 42 -1.25 16.54 -8.49
C LYS A 42 -2.15 17.54 -9.21
N PRO A 43 -2.31 17.55 -10.55
CA PRO A 43 -3.19 18.50 -11.23
C PRO A 43 -4.65 18.42 -10.77
N ALA A 44 -5.17 17.22 -10.50
CA ALA A 44 -6.54 17.03 -10.03
C ALA A 44 -6.70 17.47 -8.57
N LEU A 45 -5.70 17.18 -7.73
CA LEU A 45 -5.71 17.58 -6.32
C LEU A 45 -5.58 19.10 -6.15
N GLU A 46 -4.83 19.76 -7.03
CA GLU A 46 -4.66 21.22 -7.06
C GLU A 46 -5.95 21.97 -7.45
N CYS A 47 -6.94 21.30 -8.05
CA CYS A 47 -8.27 21.87 -8.28
C CYS A 47 -9.05 22.09 -6.97
N PHE A 48 -8.63 21.49 -5.85
CA PHE A 48 -9.32 21.56 -4.56
C PHE A 48 -8.39 22.02 -3.41
N PRO A 49 -7.79 23.23 -3.51
CA PRO A 49 -6.81 23.71 -2.54
C PRO A 49 -7.37 23.90 -1.13
N GLN A 50 -8.69 24.12 -1.00
CA GLN A 50 -9.39 24.22 0.27
C GLN A 50 -9.45 22.89 1.04
N ILE A 51 -9.28 21.75 0.35
CA ILE A 51 -9.29 20.41 0.96
C ILE A 51 -7.86 19.96 1.23
N PHE A 52 -6.99 20.04 0.23
CA PHE A 52 -5.66 19.42 0.30
C PHE A 52 -4.52 20.37 0.70
N GLY A 53 -4.73 21.69 0.62
CA GLY A 53 -3.70 22.67 0.95
C GLY A 53 -2.46 22.56 0.06
N ASP A 54 -1.27 22.67 0.67
CA ASP A 54 0.02 22.54 -0.01
C ASP A 54 0.38 21.07 -0.27
N LEU A 55 0.49 20.71 -1.54
CA LEU A 55 0.78 19.35 -2.00
C LEU A 55 2.29 19.14 -2.15
N ARG A 56 2.87 18.40 -1.21
CA ARG A 56 4.28 17.98 -1.25
C ARG A 56 4.40 16.48 -1.47
N LEU A 57 5.39 16.07 -2.27
CA LEU A 57 5.70 14.66 -2.51
C LEU A 57 5.98 13.92 -1.20
N GLU A 58 6.68 14.54 -0.26
CA GLU A 58 6.98 13.96 1.07
C GLU A 58 5.70 13.56 1.84
N ASN A 59 4.67 14.43 1.82
CA ASN A 59 3.40 14.14 2.47
C ASN A 59 2.67 12.98 1.77
N PHE A 60 2.75 12.92 0.44
CA PHE A 60 2.17 11.84 -0.35
C PHE A 60 2.89 10.51 -0.09
N MET A 61 4.22 10.50 -0.07
CA MET A 61 5.03 9.33 0.29
C MET A 61 4.71 8.82 1.69
N HIS A 62 4.60 9.73 2.67
CA HIS A 62 4.20 9.37 4.03
C HIS A 62 2.79 8.78 4.08
N ALA A 63 1.83 9.35 3.35
CA ALA A 63 0.47 8.81 3.26
C ALA A 63 0.45 7.41 2.62
N CYS A 64 1.20 7.20 1.53
CA CYS A 64 1.35 5.89 0.90
C CYS A 64 1.92 4.85 1.87
N ALA A 65 3.00 5.18 2.58
CA ALA A 65 3.61 4.28 3.55
C ALA A 65 2.67 3.95 4.72
N LEU A 66 1.91 4.93 5.21
CA LEU A 66 0.91 4.71 6.25
C LEU A 66 -0.19 3.75 5.78
N VAL A 67 -0.72 3.95 4.57
CA VAL A 67 -1.73 3.06 4.01
C VAL A 67 -1.16 1.66 3.78
N SER A 68 0.04 1.53 3.21
CA SER A 68 0.67 0.22 2.98
C SER A 68 0.92 -0.56 4.27
N SER A 69 1.30 0.13 5.35
CA SER A 69 1.65 -0.50 6.62
C SER A 69 0.47 -0.81 7.54
N ARG A 70 -0.67 -0.09 7.41
CA ARG A 70 -1.77 -0.17 8.38
C ARG A 70 -3.13 -0.48 7.78
N ALA A 71 -3.32 -0.35 6.47
CA ALA A 71 -4.61 -0.59 5.86
C ALA A 71 -4.85 -2.09 5.62
N TRP A 72 -6.09 -2.52 5.80
CA TRP A 72 -6.52 -3.89 5.55
C TRP A 72 -7.39 -3.98 4.31
N LYS A 73 -7.21 -5.06 3.55
CA LYS A 73 -8.05 -5.38 2.41
C LYS A 73 -9.24 -6.23 2.86
N THR A 74 -10.44 -5.77 2.53
CA THR A 74 -11.71 -6.47 2.71
C THR A 74 -12.38 -6.69 1.35
N SER A 75 -13.53 -7.35 1.34
CA SER A 75 -14.36 -7.46 0.13
C SER A 75 -14.87 -6.10 -0.36
N LYS A 76 -15.05 -5.14 0.56
CA LYS A 76 -15.55 -3.79 0.28
C LYS A 76 -14.46 -2.81 -0.16
N GLY A 77 -13.18 -3.13 0.06
CA GLY A 77 -12.07 -2.27 -0.37
C GLY A 77 -10.85 -2.35 0.54
N VAL A 78 -10.16 -1.22 0.67
CA VAL A 78 -9.02 -1.06 1.58
C VAL A 78 -9.41 -0.05 2.65
N SER A 79 -9.18 -0.37 3.92
CA SER A 79 -9.62 0.47 5.04
C SER A 79 -8.59 0.50 6.16
N LEU A 80 -8.42 1.65 6.79
CA LEU A 80 -7.75 1.75 8.09
C LEU A 80 -8.76 1.37 9.16
N ILE A 81 -8.44 0.34 9.95
CA ILE A 81 -9.35 -0.20 10.97
C ILE A 81 -8.79 0.23 12.32
N SER A 82 -9.41 1.25 12.91
CA SER A 82 -9.01 1.78 14.22
C SER A 82 -8.93 0.66 15.25
N PHE A 83 -7.96 0.77 16.16
CA PHE A 83 -7.63 -0.20 17.21
C PHE A 83 -6.96 -1.47 16.71
N ALA A 84 -7.43 -2.06 15.61
CA ALA A 84 -6.77 -3.24 15.02
C ALA A 84 -5.36 -2.89 14.52
N ASP A 85 -5.18 -1.66 14.03
CA ASP A 85 -3.92 -1.14 13.54
C ASP A 85 -2.84 -0.93 14.63
N PHE A 86 -3.19 -0.97 15.93
CA PHE A 86 -2.23 -0.98 17.04
C PHE A 86 -1.60 -2.35 17.30
N LEU A 87 -2.21 -3.44 16.83
CA LEU A 87 -1.71 -4.79 17.07
C LEU A 87 -0.48 -5.03 16.19
N ASN A 88 0.60 -5.52 16.78
CA ASN A 88 1.86 -5.78 16.07
C ASN A 88 1.85 -7.14 15.34
N HIS A 89 2.78 -7.30 14.41
CA HIS A 89 2.93 -8.53 13.62
C HIS A 89 3.63 -9.66 14.38
N ASP A 90 3.00 -10.83 14.46
CA ASP A 90 3.67 -12.11 14.69
C ASP A 90 3.32 -13.08 13.54
N GLY A 91 4.34 -13.54 12.81
CA GLY A 91 4.16 -14.49 11.71
C GLY A 91 3.68 -15.87 12.17
N THR A 92 3.91 -16.23 13.43
CA THR A 92 3.51 -17.51 14.01
C THR A 92 2.11 -17.50 14.62
N SER A 93 1.52 -16.32 14.84
CA SER A 93 0.17 -16.18 15.35
C SER A 93 -0.85 -16.67 14.32
N ASP A 94 -1.89 -17.36 14.81
CA ASP A 94 -3.07 -17.69 14.02
C ASP A 94 -4.18 -16.65 14.15
N SER A 95 -4.04 -15.70 15.07
CA SER A 95 -4.90 -14.53 15.17
C SER A 95 -4.71 -13.61 13.97
N VAL A 96 -5.81 -13.31 13.27
CA VAL A 96 -5.83 -12.43 12.10
C VAL A 96 -7.04 -11.51 12.20
N LEU A 97 -6.98 -10.37 11.51
CA LEU A 97 -8.13 -9.49 11.38
C LEU A 97 -9.12 -10.07 10.36
N LEU A 98 -10.33 -10.34 10.84
CA LEU A 98 -11.45 -10.86 10.06
C LEU A 98 -12.45 -9.72 9.77
N SER A 99 -13.17 -9.85 8.66
CA SER A 99 -14.27 -8.97 8.29
C SER A 99 -15.55 -9.79 8.18
N ASP A 100 -16.57 -9.43 8.95
CA ASP A 100 -17.93 -9.93 8.77
C ASP A 100 -18.74 -8.86 8.03
N ASP A 101 -18.87 -9.03 6.73
CA ASP A 101 -19.50 -8.05 5.85
C ASP A 101 -21.02 -7.94 6.08
N TYR A 102 -21.65 -8.98 6.64
CA TYR A 102 -23.08 -8.99 6.95
C TYR A 102 -23.37 -8.22 8.23
N LYS A 103 -22.55 -8.42 9.26
CA LYS A 103 -22.66 -7.68 10.52
C LYS A 103 -22.00 -6.30 10.47
N GLU A 104 -21.22 -6.03 9.42
CA GLU A 104 -20.43 -4.80 9.24
C GLU A 104 -19.45 -4.56 10.38
N ILE A 105 -18.77 -5.62 10.82
CA ILE A 105 -17.77 -5.56 11.88
C ILE A 105 -16.44 -6.15 11.42
N SER A 106 -15.36 -5.68 12.03
CA SER A 106 -14.05 -6.32 11.99
C SER A 106 -13.75 -6.92 13.35
N GLU A 107 -13.22 -8.14 13.36
CA GLU A 107 -12.95 -8.87 14.60
C GLU A 107 -11.56 -9.50 14.57
N VAL A 108 -10.94 -9.59 15.75
CA VAL A 108 -9.70 -10.31 15.99
C VAL A 108 -10.01 -11.35 17.05
N LEU A 109 -9.85 -12.62 16.71
CA LEU A 109 -10.05 -13.73 17.63
C LEU A 109 -8.70 -14.14 18.21
N ALA A 110 -8.63 -14.25 19.54
CA ALA A 110 -7.44 -14.77 20.20
C ALA A 110 -7.20 -16.23 19.77
N ASP A 111 -5.98 -16.54 19.37
CA ASP A 111 -5.52 -17.88 18.99
C ASP A 111 -5.03 -18.72 20.17
N ARG A 112 -4.87 -18.08 21.33
CA ARG A 112 -4.42 -18.68 22.59
C ARG A 112 -4.84 -17.81 23.77
N ASP A 113 -4.64 -18.35 24.97
CA ASP A 113 -4.74 -17.57 26.20
C ASP A 113 -3.55 -16.61 26.32
N TYR A 114 -3.85 -15.36 26.70
CA TYR A 114 -2.85 -14.31 26.94
C TYR A 114 -2.73 -14.04 28.45
N GLY A 115 -1.50 -13.95 28.93
CA GLY A 115 -1.21 -13.54 30.30
C GLY A 115 -1.47 -12.04 30.53
N VAL A 116 -1.70 -11.66 31.78
CA VAL A 116 -1.79 -10.23 32.16
C VAL A 116 -0.46 -9.54 31.83
N GLY A 117 -0.51 -8.48 31.02
CA GLY A 117 0.67 -7.73 30.57
C GLY A 117 1.39 -8.34 29.36
N GLU A 118 0.90 -9.48 28.84
CA GLU A 118 1.41 -10.04 27.59
C GLU A 118 0.93 -9.21 26.39
N LEU A 119 1.81 -9.01 25.41
CA LEU A 119 1.48 -8.30 24.19
C LEU A 119 0.57 -9.18 23.31
N VAL A 120 -0.57 -8.62 22.92
CA VAL A 120 -1.43 -9.22 21.90
C VAL A 120 -0.87 -8.84 20.53
N MET A 121 -0.58 -9.85 19.72
CA MET A 121 -0.02 -9.72 18.37
C MET A 121 -0.91 -10.48 17.40
N ILE A 122 -0.93 -10.04 16.14
CA ILE A 122 -1.69 -10.67 15.07
C ILE A 122 -0.79 -10.96 13.88
N ARG A 123 -1.22 -11.83 12.99
CA ARG A 123 -0.53 -12.04 11.72
C ARG A 123 -1.10 -11.10 10.66
N TYR A 124 -0.27 -10.17 10.19
CA TYR A 124 -0.63 -9.27 9.08
C TYR A 124 -0.80 -10.02 7.77
N GLY A 125 0.06 -11.01 7.56
CA GLY A 125 0.06 -11.88 6.41
C GLY A 125 1.23 -12.86 6.51
N LYS A 126 1.34 -13.71 5.50
CA LYS A 126 2.48 -14.63 5.33
C LYS A 126 3.54 -13.92 4.48
N PHE A 127 4.17 -12.91 5.06
CA PHE A 127 5.07 -12.00 4.36
C PHE A 127 6.54 -12.37 4.59
N SER A 128 7.37 -12.19 3.56
CA SER A 128 8.82 -12.29 3.68
C SER A 128 9.41 -11.07 4.36
N ASN A 129 10.67 -11.14 4.80
CA ASN A 129 11.34 -9.98 5.38
C ASN A 129 11.53 -8.85 4.37
N ALA A 130 11.62 -9.16 3.07
CA ALA A 130 11.62 -8.14 2.01
C ALA A 130 10.31 -7.33 2.01
N THR A 131 9.17 -8.01 2.04
CA THR A 131 7.84 -7.36 2.09
C THR A 131 7.65 -6.60 3.40
N LEU A 132 7.99 -7.21 4.55
CA LEU A 132 7.88 -6.54 5.85
C LEU A 132 8.71 -5.25 5.90
N LEU A 133 9.91 -5.26 5.30
CA LEU A 133 10.79 -4.10 5.29
C LEU A 133 10.29 -3.00 4.35
N LEU A 134 9.83 -3.36 3.15
CA LEU A 134 9.32 -2.41 2.16
C LEU A 134 8.01 -1.75 2.60
N ASP A 135 7.05 -2.56 3.06
CA ASP A 135 5.67 -2.10 3.28
C ASP A 135 5.42 -1.67 4.73
N PHE A 136 6.13 -2.26 5.70
CA PHE A 136 5.89 -2.02 7.13
C PHE A 136 7.10 -1.41 7.87
N GLY A 137 8.28 -1.37 7.25
CA GLY A 137 9.47 -0.76 7.84
C GLY A 137 10.16 -1.59 8.93
N PHE A 138 9.97 -2.91 8.96
CA PHE A 138 10.68 -3.78 9.91
C PHE A 138 10.98 -5.17 9.33
N THR A 139 11.80 -5.94 10.03
CA THR A 139 12.03 -7.38 9.74
C THR A 139 11.83 -8.18 11.02
N VAL A 140 11.57 -9.49 10.89
CA VAL A 140 11.46 -10.39 12.04
C VAL A 140 12.52 -11.50 11.97
N PRO A 141 13.16 -11.83 13.10
CA PRO A 141 14.13 -12.92 13.15
C PRO A 141 13.44 -14.26 12.89
N ASN A 142 14.12 -15.18 12.19
CA ASN A 142 13.63 -16.53 11.90
C ASN A 142 12.24 -16.57 11.25
N ASN A 143 11.96 -15.62 10.35
CA ASN A 143 10.69 -15.55 9.63
C ASN A 143 10.47 -16.85 8.81
N ILE A 144 9.47 -17.65 9.20
CA ILE A 144 9.14 -18.92 8.53
C ILE A 144 8.53 -18.72 7.13
N TYR A 145 8.12 -17.49 6.81
CA TYR A 145 7.59 -17.10 5.50
C TYR A 145 8.60 -16.30 4.67
N ASP A 146 9.87 -16.26 5.09
CA ASP A 146 10.90 -15.59 4.29
C ASP A 146 11.09 -16.27 2.94
N GLN A 147 11.36 -15.46 1.92
CA GLN A 147 11.48 -15.94 0.53
C GLN A 147 12.52 -15.15 -0.24
N VAL A 148 13.14 -15.80 -1.23
CA VAL A 148 14.10 -15.17 -2.15
C VAL A 148 13.68 -15.42 -3.59
N ILE A 149 13.83 -14.39 -4.44
CA ILE A 149 13.53 -14.49 -5.87
C ILE A 149 14.78 -14.95 -6.60
N LEU A 150 14.69 -16.08 -7.31
CA LEU A 150 15.74 -16.59 -8.18
C LEU A 150 15.44 -16.21 -9.63
N TRP A 151 16.29 -15.38 -10.22
CA TRP A 151 16.17 -14.96 -11.61
C TRP A 151 16.86 -15.96 -12.55
N PHE A 152 16.09 -16.58 -13.45
CA PHE A 152 16.63 -17.43 -14.51
C PHE A 152 16.57 -16.68 -15.86
N PRO A 153 17.70 -16.38 -16.50
CA PRO A 153 17.69 -15.75 -17.82
C PRO A 153 17.17 -16.75 -18.87
N GLY A 154 16.08 -16.39 -19.57
CA GLY A 154 15.60 -17.15 -20.76
C GLY A 154 14.10 -17.43 -20.89
N LYS A 155 13.22 -16.92 -20.03
CA LYS A 155 11.76 -16.95 -20.25
C LYS A 155 11.16 -15.57 -19.98
N SER A 156 10.43 -15.03 -20.97
CA SER A 156 9.70 -13.77 -20.82
C SER A 156 8.81 -13.82 -19.58
N MET A 157 9.07 -12.92 -18.66
CA MET A 157 8.30 -12.79 -17.43
C MET A 157 7.20 -11.75 -17.65
N CYS A 158 5.96 -12.23 -17.74
CA CYS A 158 4.80 -11.40 -17.50
C CYS A 158 4.60 -11.37 -15.97
N SER A 159 5.19 -10.40 -15.29
CA SER A 159 4.81 -10.06 -13.91
C SER A 159 4.01 -8.77 -13.96
N LEU A 160 2.71 -8.90 -14.20
CA LEU A 160 1.75 -7.83 -13.93
C LEU A 160 1.37 -7.92 -12.45
N ILE A 161 2.18 -7.31 -11.59
CA ILE A 161 1.69 -6.82 -10.30
C ILE A 161 1.55 -5.32 -10.46
N LEU A 162 0.54 -4.92 -11.23
CA LEU A 162 -0.04 -3.60 -11.08
C LEU A 162 -0.75 -3.58 -9.74
N CYS A 163 -0.32 -2.69 -8.85
CA CYS A 163 -1.02 -2.33 -7.64
C CYS A 163 -2.42 -1.80 -8.00
N SER A 164 -3.38 -2.71 -8.16
CA SER A 164 -4.80 -2.39 -8.38
C SER A 164 -5.47 -1.77 -7.15
N SER A 165 -4.76 -1.74 -6.01
CA SER A 165 -5.24 -1.20 -4.75
C SER A 165 -5.24 0.34 -4.74
N LEU A 166 -4.29 0.99 -5.41
CA LEU A 166 -4.19 2.46 -5.44
C LEU A 166 -5.14 3.10 -6.46
N LEU A 167 -5.38 2.46 -7.61
CA LEU A 167 -6.35 2.95 -8.60
C LEU A 167 -7.80 2.90 -8.07
N ARG A 168 -8.10 1.96 -7.16
CA ARG A 168 -9.40 1.91 -6.47
C ARG A 168 -9.50 2.92 -5.33
N PHE A 169 -8.40 3.26 -4.68
CA PHE A 169 -8.37 4.29 -3.63
C PHE A 169 -8.68 5.68 -4.21
N LEU A 170 -8.25 5.94 -5.46
CA LEU A 170 -8.60 7.17 -6.16
C LEU A 170 -10.08 7.27 -6.56
N MET A 171 -10.70 6.14 -6.94
CA MET A 171 -12.15 6.12 -7.21
C MET A 171 -12.97 6.36 -5.94
N VAL A 172 -12.54 5.88 -4.78
CA VAL A 172 -13.30 6.05 -3.52
C VAL A 172 -13.23 7.50 -3.01
N ILE A 173 -12.10 8.20 -3.18
CA ILE A 173 -11.98 9.62 -2.84
C ILE A 173 -12.80 10.49 -3.81
N LEU A 174 -12.85 10.14 -5.10
CA LEU A 174 -13.71 10.83 -6.07
C LEU A 174 -15.21 10.53 -5.87
N HIS A 175 -15.56 9.34 -5.39
CA HIS A 175 -16.96 8.96 -5.19
C HIS A 175 -17.61 9.63 -3.97
N TYR A 176 -16.82 9.98 -2.94
CA TYR A 176 -17.34 10.66 -1.74
C TYR A 176 -17.44 12.19 -1.86
N SER A 177 -16.93 12.79 -2.94
CA SER A 177 -16.89 14.26 -3.08
C SER A 177 -17.74 14.84 -4.21
N LEU A 178 -18.36 14.01 -5.06
CA LEU A 178 -19.12 14.46 -6.24
C LEU A 178 -20.32 13.54 -6.51
N GLU A 179 -21.46 13.78 -5.85
CA GLU A 179 -22.76 13.19 -6.25
C GLU A 179 -23.46 14.00 -7.37
N GLU A 180 -22.95 15.17 -7.78
CA GLU A 180 -23.68 16.04 -8.73
C GLU A 180 -23.02 16.33 -10.11
N GLU A 181 -21.76 15.95 -10.39
CA GLU A 181 -21.05 16.40 -11.61
C GLU A 181 -20.69 15.29 -12.64
N TRP A 182 -21.32 14.11 -12.56
CA TRP A 182 -20.95 12.96 -13.41
C TRP A 182 -21.25 13.09 -14.91
N GLN A 183 -22.02 14.08 -15.36
CA GLN A 183 -22.31 14.22 -16.79
C GLN A 183 -21.22 14.93 -17.59
N GLU A 184 -20.40 15.82 -16.99
CA GLU A 184 -19.39 16.57 -17.75
C GLU A 184 -18.04 15.85 -17.84
N ILE A 185 -17.64 15.10 -16.80
CA ILE A 185 -16.35 14.38 -16.78
C ILE A 185 -16.35 13.17 -17.73
N SER A 186 -17.49 12.51 -17.92
CA SER A 186 -17.61 11.37 -18.84
C SER A 186 -17.38 11.78 -20.31
N LEU A 187 -17.59 13.06 -20.65
CA LEU A 187 -17.30 13.61 -21.98
C LEU A 187 -15.81 13.92 -22.16
N MET A 188 -15.11 14.39 -21.13
CA MET A 188 -13.67 14.71 -21.22
C MET A 188 -12.78 13.46 -21.35
N VAL A 189 -13.10 12.38 -20.62
CA VAL A 189 -12.30 11.14 -20.69
C VAL A 189 -12.52 10.41 -22.03
N GLY A 190 -13.69 10.55 -22.65
CA GLY A 190 -13.99 9.99 -23.98
C GLY A 190 -13.14 10.61 -25.11
N PHE A 191 -12.68 11.85 -24.97
CA PHE A 191 -11.86 12.51 -25.98
C PHE A 191 -10.36 12.21 -25.85
N MET A 192 -9.86 11.79 -24.69
CA MET A 192 -8.43 11.51 -24.48
C MET A 192 -7.97 10.13 -24.98
N PHE A 193 -8.89 9.22 -25.32
CA PHE A 193 -8.57 7.85 -25.76
C PHE A 193 -9.01 7.49 -27.17
N TYR A 194 -9.47 8.47 -27.97
CA TYR A 194 -9.77 8.23 -29.38
C TYR A 194 -8.52 8.48 -30.24
N ASP A 195 -7.78 7.42 -30.56
CA ASP A 195 -6.73 7.41 -31.59
C ASP A 195 -7.37 7.09 -32.96
N PRO A 196 -7.41 8.04 -33.91
CA PRO A 196 -8.06 7.84 -35.21
C PRO A 196 -7.25 6.98 -36.20
N HIS A 197 -6.11 6.40 -35.83
CA HIS A 197 -5.20 5.72 -36.77
C HIS A 197 -5.11 4.19 -36.69
N ILE A 198 -6.03 3.50 -36.01
CA ILE A 198 -6.11 2.03 -36.07
C ILE A 198 -7.39 1.61 -36.80
N PRO A 199 -7.34 1.12 -38.05
CA PRO A 199 -8.50 0.51 -38.70
C PRO A 199 -8.76 -0.88 -38.09
N GLY A 200 -10.03 -1.17 -37.84
CA GLY A 200 -10.53 -2.45 -37.32
C GLY A 200 -10.63 -3.57 -38.33
#